data_AF-A0A7S2TH76-F1
#
_entry.id   AF-A0A7S2TH76-F1
#
_cell.length_a   1.000
_cell.length_b   1.000
_cell.length_c   1.000
_cell.angle_alpha   90.00
_cell.angle_beta   90.00
_cell.angle_gamma   90.00
#
_symmetry.space_group_name_H-M   'P 1'
#
loop_
_entity.id
_entity.type
_entity.pdbx_description
1 polymer ?
#
loop_
_entity_poly.entity_id
_entity_poly.type
_entity_poly.pdbx_seq_one_letter_code
_entity_poly.pdbx_strand_id
1 'polypeptide(L)'
;FVCLCVCVFTVCSLFVQVFEAMGSYISEPNFNKFEMKHLKNIATKLKERHPDIPLMVFARGAQYANRGLQEAGYDVVTLDTEADRKAEVAGLEAEKSKAPIGRRVSLQGNFDPKFLQEGTPETVRSEVQQMLQDLGQQNLIANLGEGLSGKEDPALVKAFVDAVHEFSEQMNHAATPAAPAAAAA
;
A
#
# COMPACT_ATOMS: atom_id res chain seq x y z
N PHE A 1 8.04 13.15 25.95
CA PHE A 1 8.36 11.93 25.22
C PHE A 1 8.29 12.26 23.74
N VAL A 2 9.42 12.66 23.16
CA VAL A 2 9.55 12.75 21.70
C VAL A 2 9.87 11.32 21.29
N CYS A 3 8.88 10.60 20.77
CA CYS A 3 9.18 9.36 20.07
C CYS A 3 10.12 9.77 18.93
N LEU A 4 11.32 9.22 18.94
CA LEU A 4 12.28 9.41 17.88
C LEU A 4 11.65 8.76 16.64
N CYS A 5 10.95 9.52 15.80
CA CYS A 5 10.48 9.07 14.50
C CYS A 5 11.70 8.66 13.69
N VAL A 6 12.07 7.38 13.75
CA VAL A 6 13.05 6.82 12.83
C VAL A 6 12.33 6.65 11.51
N CYS A 7 12.12 7.76 10.80
CA CYS A 7 11.71 7.72 9.41
C CYS A 7 12.91 7.21 8.61
N VAL A 8 12.90 5.91 8.33
CA VAL A 8 13.89 5.32 7.42
C VAL A 8 13.55 5.79 6.02
N PHE A 9 14.37 6.68 5.46
CA PHE A 9 14.27 7.04 4.05
C PHE A 9 14.98 5.97 3.22
N THR A 10 14.21 5.11 2.54
CA THR A 10 14.79 4.31 1.45
C THR A 10 14.70 5.16 0.19
N VAL A 11 15.85 5.72 -0.22
CA VAL A 11 15.97 6.46 -1.48
C VAL A 11 16.42 5.46 -2.55
N CYS A 12 15.46 4.93 -3.32
CA CYS A 12 15.77 4.60 -4.71
C CYS A 12 15.67 5.92 -5.49
N SER A 13 16.46 6.11 -6.55
CA SER A 13 16.52 7.41 -7.27
C SER A 13 15.18 7.88 -7.89
N LEU A 14 14.08 7.15 -7.67
CA LEU A 14 12.78 7.32 -8.30
C LEU A 14 11.61 7.51 -7.32
N PHE A 15 11.71 7.20 -6.02
CA PHE A 15 10.64 7.40 -5.03
C PHE A 15 11.18 7.43 -3.59
N VAL A 16 10.37 7.95 -2.65
CA VAL A 16 10.70 8.00 -1.22
C VAL A 16 9.58 7.35 -0.41
N GLN A 17 9.92 6.44 0.50
CA GLN A 17 8.98 5.90 1.49
C GLN A 17 9.30 6.41 2.90
N VAL A 18 8.29 6.95 3.57
CA VAL A 18 8.32 7.36 4.98
C VAL A 18 7.76 6.24 5.83
N PHE A 19 8.57 5.71 6.74
CA PHE A 19 8.14 4.69 7.70
C PHE A 19 7.85 5.35 9.04
N GLU A 20 6.62 5.22 9.53
CA GLU A 20 6.29 5.40 10.93
C GLU A 20 6.07 4.03 11.57
N ALA A 21 7.14 3.54 12.20
CA ALA A 21 7.24 2.15 12.64
C ALA A 21 6.51 1.89 13.96
N MET A 22 6.22 2.92 14.76
CA MET A 22 5.74 2.81 16.13
C MET A 22 4.27 3.23 16.28
N GLY A 23 3.53 3.39 15.18
CA GLY A 23 2.12 3.79 15.19
C GLY A 23 1.23 2.90 16.08
N SER A 24 1.51 1.60 16.16
CA SER A 24 0.83 0.65 17.05
C SER A 24 0.91 0.98 18.54
N TYR A 25 1.90 1.77 18.96
CA TYR A 25 2.11 2.17 20.36
C TYR A 25 1.49 3.53 20.68
N ILE A 26 0.86 4.19 19.71
CA ILE A 26 0.30 5.53 19.85
C ILE A 26 -1.22 5.43 19.69
N SER A 27 -1.96 5.87 20.72
CA SER A 27 -3.41 5.95 20.61
C SER A 27 -3.82 6.97 19.54
N GLU A 28 -4.94 6.73 18.86
CA GLU A 28 -5.43 7.59 17.78
C GLU A 28 -5.48 9.09 18.17
N PRO A 29 -5.99 9.51 19.34
CA PRO A 29 -5.98 10.93 19.72
C PRO A 29 -4.56 11.51 19.83
N ASN A 30 -3.60 10.73 20.34
CA ASN A 30 -2.22 11.15 20.47
C ASN A 30 -1.51 11.17 19.11
N PHE A 31 -1.78 10.20 18.24
CA PHE A 31 -1.24 10.18 16.88
C PHE A 31 -1.69 11.41 16.10
N ASN A 32 -2.98 11.72 16.14
CA ASN A 32 -3.53 12.90 15.47
C ASN A 32 -2.97 14.22 16.06
N LYS A 33 -2.77 14.29 17.38
CA LYS A 33 -2.25 15.49 18.05
C LYS A 33 -0.75 15.71 17.82
N PHE A 34 0.03 14.65 17.82
CA PHE A 34 1.49 14.74 17.87
C PHE A 34 2.15 14.29 16.57
N GLU A 35 1.69 13.21 15.94
CA GLU A 35 2.38 12.57 14.81
C GLU A 35 1.90 13.07 13.45
N MET A 36 0.58 13.16 13.25
CA MET A 36 -0.02 13.52 11.97
C MET A 36 0.48 14.87 11.42
N LYS A 37 0.69 15.86 12.30
CA LYS A 37 1.25 17.17 11.92
C LYS A 37 2.66 17.05 11.32
N HIS A 38 3.47 16.11 11.82
CA HIS A 38 4.83 15.89 11.35
C HIS A 38 4.82 15.16 10.01
N LEU A 39 4.01 14.11 9.87
CA LEU A 39 3.83 13.40 8.60
C LEU A 39 3.32 14.32 7.50
N LYS A 40 2.39 15.23 7.80
CA LYS A 40 1.92 16.26 6.86
C LYS A 40 3.03 17.24 6.48
N ASN A 41 3.78 17.75 7.46
CA ASN A 41 4.87 18.68 7.20
C ASN A 41 5.99 18.03 6.35
N ILE A 42 6.29 16.74 6.57
CA ILE A 42 7.24 15.98 5.76
C ILE A 42 6.75 15.93 4.31
N ALA A 43 5.48 15.54 4.08
CA ALA A 43 4.91 15.47 2.74
C ALA A 43 4.96 16.82 2.02
N THR A 44 4.51 17.90 2.67
CA THR A 44 4.59 19.26 2.11
C THR A 44 6.03 19.63 1.74
N LYS A 45 6.98 19.46 2.65
CA LYS A 45 8.36 19.90 2.46
C LYS A 45 9.13 19.08 1.42
N LEU A 46 8.79 17.81 1.25
CA LEU A 46 9.36 16.95 0.21
C LEU A 46 8.77 17.29 -1.16
N LYS A 47 7.44 17.42 -1.26
CA LYS A 47 6.77 17.79 -2.52
C LYS A 47 7.14 19.20 -3.02
N GLU A 48 7.40 20.15 -2.11
CA GLU A 48 7.93 21.47 -2.47
C GLU A 48 9.30 21.40 -3.15
N ARG A 49 10.17 20.48 -2.72
CA ARG A 49 11.56 20.35 -3.22
C ARG A 49 11.67 19.39 -4.41
N HIS A 50 10.83 18.37 -4.41
CA HIS A 50 10.86 17.23 -5.33
C HIS A 50 9.43 16.88 -5.76
N PRO A 51 8.75 17.76 -6.51
CA PRO A 51 7.33 17.57 -6.87
C PRO A 51 7.09 16.29 -7.68
N ASP A 52 8.06 15.90 -8.51
CA ASP A 52 7.96 14.75 -9.41
C ASP A 52 8.30 13.42 -8.74
N ILE A 53 8.81 13.42 -7.51
CA ILE A 53 9.16 12.19 -6.79
C ILE A 53 7.92 11.67 -6.05
N PRO A 54 7.46 10.44 -6.33
CA PRO A 54 6.39 9.81 -5.58
C PRO A 54 6.78 9.62 -4.11
N LEU A 55 5.84 9.96 -3.23
CA LEU A 55 6.00 9.84 -1.79
C LEU A 55 5.05 8.77 -1.25
N MET A 56 5.61 7.83 -0.54
CA MET A 56 4.92 6.69 0.05
C MET A 56 4.96 6.81 1.57
N VAL A 57 3.97 6.26 2.26
CA VAL A 57 3.97 6.21 3.72
C VAL A 57 3.47 4.88 4.24
N PHE A 58 4.10 4.40 5.31
CA PHE A 58 3.62 3.28 6.10
C PHE A 58 3.55 3.67 7.57
N ALA A 59 2.33 3.82 8.10
CA ALA A 59 2.09 4.04 9.52
C ALA A 59 1.65 2.73 10.18
N ARG A 60 2.63 1.92 10.61
CA ARG A 60 2.38 0.54 11.08
C ARG A 60 1.47 0.53 12.31
N GLY A 61 0.42 -0.29 12.26
CA GLY A 61 -0.60 -0.35 13.33
C GLY A 61 -1.42 0.92 13.56
N ALA A 62 -1.35 1.93 12.67
CA ALA A 62 -2.11 3.17 12.76
C ALA A 62 -3.01 3.39 11.54
N GLN A 63 -3.76 2.36 11.13
CA GLN A 63 -4.60 2.36 9.91
C GLN A 63 -5.65 3.50 9.89
N TYR A 64 -6.15 3.90 11.07
CA TYR A 64 -7.03 5.06 11.22
C TYR A 64 -6.46 6.36 10.61
N ALA A 65 -5.13 6.46 10.49
CA ALA A 65 -4.43 7.60 9.93
C ALA A 65 -4.45 7.66 8.39
N ASN A 66 -4.74 6.55 7.69
CA ASN A 66 -4.56 6.42 6.24
C ASN A 66 -5.31 7.48 5.44
N ARG A 67 -6.53 7.84 5.85
CA ARG A 67 -7.32 8.92 5.21
C ARG A 67 -6.66 10.29 5.38
N GLY A 68 -6.12 10.56 6.58
CA GLY A 68 -5.37 11.79 6.84
C GLY A 68 -4.04 11.83 6.09
N LEU A 69 -3.40 10.69 5.88
CA LEU A 69 -2.19 10.57 5.06
C LEU A 69 -2.47 10.81 3.57
N GLN A 70 -3.59 10.29 3.06
CA GLN A 70 -4.08 10.63 1.72
C GLN A 70 -4.29 12.16 1.57
N GLU A 71 -4.97 12.80 2.52
CA GLU A 71 -5.18 14.25 2.53
C GLU A 71 -3.85 15.03 2.65
N ALA A 72 -2.87 14.48 3.36
CA ALA A 72 -1.56 15.09 3.54
C ALA A 72 -0.71 15.15 2.26
N GLY A 73 -1.09 14.42 1.20
CA GLY A 73 -0.41 14.46 -0.10
C GLY A 73 0.60 13.34 -0.34
N TYR A 74 0.49 12.22 0.37
CA TYR A 74 1.18 10.98 0.00
C TYR A 74 0.53 10.37 -1.25
N ASP A 75 1.34 9.84 -2.17
CA ASP A 75 0.88 9.21 -3.42
C ASP A 75 0.53 7.74 -3.22
N VAL A 76 1.20 7.07 -2.28
CA VAL A 76 0.98 5.66 -1.94
C VAL A 76 0.89 5.47 -0.43
N VAL A 77 -0.11 4.72 0.02
CA VAL A 77 -0.25 4.29 1.42
C VAL A 77 -0.02 2.78 1.50
N THR A 78 0.91 2.37 2.36
CA THR A 78 1.17 0.96 2.66
C THR A 78 0.20 0.49 3.74
N LEU A 79 -0.48 -0.62 3.47
CA LEU A 79 -1.40 -1.26 4.41
C LEU A 79 -0.66 -2.32 5.24
N ASP A 80 -0.97 -2.32 6.52
CA ASP A 80 -0.51 -3.31 7.50
C ASP A 80 -1.21 -4.66 7.26
N THR A 81 -0.60 -5.79 7.63
CA THR A 81 -1.15 -7.14 7.46
C THR A 81 -2.55 -7.27 8.05
N GLU A 82 -2.78 -6.65 9.21
CA GLU A 82 -4.05 -6.74 9.94
C GLU A 82 -5.15 -5.80 9.39
N ALA A 83 -4.87 -5.09 8.30
CA ALA A 83 -5.83 -4.13 7.72
C ALA A 83 -6.97 -4.85 7.01
N ASP A 84 -8.20 -4.45 7.31
CA ASP A 84 -9.35 -4.81 6.49
C ASP A 84 -9.25 -4.11 5.13
N ARG A 85 -8.78 -4.86 4.14
CA ARG A 85 -8.54 -4.42 2.76
C ARG A 85 -9.74 -3.68 2.17
N LYS A 86 -10.96 -4.21 2.33
CA LYS A 86 -12.17 -3.64 1.73
C LYS A 86 -12.57 -2.37 2.44
N ALA A 87 -12.50 -2.35 3.76
CA ALA A 87 -12.81 -1.17 4.56
C ALA A 87 -11.84 -0.02 4.27
N GLU A 88 -10.54 -0.32 4.13
CA GLU A 88 -9.50 0.66 3.76
C GLU A 88 -9.75 1.23 2.35
N VAL A 89 -9.97 0.37 1.36
CA VAL A 89 -10.31 0.81 -0.01
C VAL A 89 -11.54 1.70 -0.02
N ALA A 90 -12.63 1.28 0.63
CA ALA A 90 -13.88 2.04 0.67
C ALA A 90 -13.69 3.39 1.39
N GLY A 91 -12.96 3.40 2.51
CA GLY A 91 -12.68 4.61 3.27
C GLY A 91 -11.82 5.63 2.53
N LEU A 92 -10.77 5.17 1.85
CA LEU A 92 -9.91 6.02 1.03
C LEU A 92 -10.63 6.53 -0.21
N GLU A 93 -11.45 5.69 -0.85
CA GLU A 93 -12.25 6.08 -2.01
C GLU A 93 -13.29 7.15 -1.66
N ALA A 94 -13.97 7.01 -0.51
CA ALA A 94 -14.95 7.99 -0.02
C ALA A 94 -14.34 9.38 0.20
N GLU A 95 -13.06 9.44 0.56
CA GLU A 95 -12.33 10.67 0.88
C GLU A 95 -11.37 11.12 -0.22
N LYS A 96 -11.48 10.56 -1.43
CA LYS A 96 -10.55 10.84 -2.54
C LYS A 96 -10.50 12.31 -2.97
N SER A 97 -11.60 13.04 -2.79
CA SER A 97 -11.67 14.46 -3.16
C SER A 97 -10.84 15.36 -2.24
N LYS A 98 -10.48 14.87 -1.05
CA LYS A 98 -9.58 15.56 -0.11
C LYS A 98 -8.10 15.34 -0.45
N ALA A 99 -7.79 14.35 -1.28
CA ALA A 99 -6.43 14.10 -1.74
C ALA A 99 -5.97 15.22 -2.70
N PRO A 100 -4.77 15.78 -2.56
CA PRO A 100 -4.25 16.79 -3.49
C PRO A 100 -4.19 16.32 -4.95
N ILE A 101 -4.02 15.02 -5.17
CA ILE A 101 -3.99 14.39 -6.50
C ILE A 101 -5.39 14.23 -7.14
N GLY A 102 -6.47 14.60 -6.44
CA GLY A 102 -7.85 14.57 -6.93
C GLY A 102 -8.43 13.16 -7.16
N ARG A 103 -7.73 12.14 -6.68
CA ARG A 103 -8.11 10.72 -6.77
C ARG A 103 -7.65 9.98 -5.53
N ARG A 104 -8.09 8.73 -5.38
CA ARG A 104 -7.61 7.86 -4.30
C ARG A 104 -6.11 7.63 -4.45
N VAL A 105 -5.40 7.59 -3.33
CA VAL A 105 -4.00 7.16 -3.29
C VAL A 105 -3.86 5.74 -3.84
N SER A 106 -2.69 5.46 -4.40
CA SER A 106 -2.30 4.08 -4.68
C SER A 106 -2.08 3.34 -3.36
N LEU A 107 -2.19 2.02 -3.39
CA LEU A 107 -1.98 1.17 -2.23
C LEU A 107 -0.72 0.33 -2.39
N GLN A 108 -0.06 0.03 -1.28
CA GLN A 108 0.98 -0.99 -1.20
C GLN A 108 0.59 -2.02 -0.14
N GLY A 109 0.93 -3.30 -0.36
CA GLY A 109 0.66 -4.38 0.60
C GLY A 109 -0.43 -5.32 0.10
N ASN A 110 -1.07 -6.08 0.99
CA ASN A 110 -0.68 -6.37 2.38
C ASN A 110 -0.71 -7.89 2.60
N PHE A 111 0.08 -8.60 1.80
CA PHE A 111 0.20 -10.05 1.91
C PHE A 111 0.80 -10.42 3.28
N ASP A 112 0.21 -11.41 3.96
CA ASP A 112 0.66 -11.86 5.27
C ASP A 112 1.89 -12.80 5.12
N PRO A 113 3.06 -12.44 5.66
CA PRO A 113 4.26 -13.26 5.57
C PRO A 113 4.13 -14.67 6.16
N LYS A 114 3.14 -14.95 7.04
CA LYS A 114 2.94 -16.29 7.61
C LYS A 114 2.73 -17.36 6.54
N PHE A 115 2.07 -17.01 5.44
CA PHE A 115 1.88 -17.93 4.33
C PHE A 115 3.19 -18.29 3.62
N LEU A 116 4.22 -17.45 3.72
CA LEU A 116 5.56 -17.73 3.19
C LEU A 116 6.43 -18.54 4.15
N GLN A 117 6.01 -18.70 5.42
CA GLN A 117 6.75 -19.44 6.44
C GLN A 117 6.14 -20.83 6.65
N GLU A 118 4.81 -20.90 6.69
CA GLU A 118 4.06 -22.09 7.13
C GLU A 118 3.05 -22.58 6.07
N GLY A 119 2.93 -21.87 4.94
CA GLY A 119 1.95 -22.18 3.90
C GLY A 119 2.42 -23.22 2.88
N THR A 120 1.63 -23.34 1.81
CA THR A 120 1.93 -24.11 0.62
C THR A 120 1.79 -23.21 -0.62
N PRO A 121 2.30 -23.59 -1.80
CA PRO A 121 2.11 -22.81 -3.01
C PRO A 121 0.63 -22.51 -3.30
N GLU A 122 -0.28 -23.43 -2.97
CA GLU A 122 -1.73 -23.27 -3.17
C GLU A 122 -2.31 -22.22 -2.21
N THR A 123 -1.92 -22.23 -0.93
CA THR A 123 -2.43 -21.23 0.02
C THR A 123 -1.88 -19.85 -0.29
N VAL A 124 -0.61 -19.74 -0.70
CA VAL A 124 -0.01 -18.50 -1.19
C VAL A 124 -0.78 -17.96 -2.39
N ARG A 125 -1.03 -18.79 -3.41
CA ARG A 125 -1.79 -18.38 -4.60
C ARG A 125 -3.21 -17.93 -4.25
N SER A 126 -3.90 -18.69 -3.39
CA SER A 126 -5.24 -18.32 -2.93
C SER A 126 -5.25 -16.96 -2.22
N GLU A 127 -4.28 -16.72 -1.35
CA GLU A 127 -4.19 -15.45 -0.63
C GLU A 127 -3.84 -14.28 -1.55
N VAL A 128 -2.96 -14.47 -2.53
CA VAL A 128 -2.69 -13.45 -3.56
C VAL A 128 -3.97 -13.12 -4.34
N GLN A 129 -4.73 -14.13 -4.76
CA GLN A 129 -5.97 -13.92 -5.49
C GLN A 129 -6.97 -13.11 -4.64
N GLN A 130 -7.13 -13.46 -3.36
CA GLN A 130 -8.00 -12.74 -2.44
C GLN A 130 -7.54 -11.29 -2.24
N MET A 131 -6.24 -11.07 -2.03
CA MET A 131 -5.66 -9.74 -1.87
C MET A 131 -5.93 -8.84 -3.11
N LEU A 132 -5.72 -9.36 -4.32
CA LEU A 132 -5.98 -8.63 -5.55
C LEU A 132 -7.47 -8.33 -5.77
N GLN A 133 -8.36 -9.24 -5.37
CA GLN A 133 -9.81 -9.02 -5.40
C GLN A 133 -10.26 -7.93 -4.43
N ASP A 134 -9.66 -7.88 -3.23
CA ASP A 134 -10.08 -6.95 -2.18
C ASP A 134 -9.51 -5.55 -2.36
N LEU A 135 -8.23 -5.44 -2.75
CA LEU A 135 -7.54 -4.16 -2.96
C LEU A 135 -7.76 -3.59 -4.37
N GLY A 136 -8.10 -4.45 -5.33
CA GLY A 136 -8.14 -4.15 -6.74
C GLY A 136 -6.76 -4.19 -7.40
N GLN A 137 -6.72 -4.54 -8.68
CA GLN A 137 -5.47 -4.73 -9.43
C GLN A 137 -4.80 -3.41 -9.90
N GLN A 138 -5.54 -2.31 -9.97
CA GLN A 138 -5.07 -1.04 -10.51
C GLN A 138 -4.64 -0.11 -9.38
N ASN A 139 -3.53 0.61 -9.57
CA ASN A 139 -2.93 1.47 -8.54
C ASN A 139 -2.56 0.69 -7.26
N LEU A 140 -2.13 -0.56 -7.40
CA LEU A 140 -1.69 -1.43 -6.32
C LEU A 140 -0.22 -1.85 -6.56
N ILE A 141 0.62 -1.70 -5.54
CA ILE A 141 1.95 -2.29 -5.44
C ILE A 141 1.82 -3.50 -4.52
N ALA A 142 1.72 -4.69 -5.10
CA ALA A 142 1.67 -5.92 -4.32
C ALA A 142 2.95 -6.05 -3.49
N ASN A 143 2.80 -6.15 -2.18
CA ASN A 143 3.90 -6.28 -1.24
C ASN A 143 3.39 -6.98 0.03
N LEU A 144 4.29 -7.28 0.94
CA LEU A 144 3.97 -7.79 2.26
C LEU A 144 3.43 -6.67 3.15
N GLY A 145 2.62 -7.01 4.14
CA GLY A 145 2.18 -6.07 5.19
C GLY A 145 3.26 -5.80 6.24
N GLU A 146 4.29 -6.66 6.31
CA GLU A 146 5.42 -6.58 7.24
C GLU A 146 6.73 -7.01 6.56
N GLY A 147 7.87 -6.68 7.17
CA GLY A 147 9.17 -7.08 6.65
C GLY A 147 9.43 -8.58 6.79
N LEU A 148 10.20 -9.15 5.84
CA LEU A 148 10.66 -10.54 5.92
C LEU A 148 11.51 -10.75 7.18
N SER A 149 11.25 -11.85 7.87
CA SER A 149 11.96 -12.24 9.09
C SER A 149 13.20 -13.10 8.81
N GLY A 150 13.38 -13.57 7.57
CA GLY A 150 14.43 -14.49 7.15
C GLY A 150 14.07 -15.97 7.36
N LYS A 151 12.83 -16.26 7.78
CA LYS A 151 12.30 -17.62 7.96
C LYS A 151 11.48 -18.10 6.77
N GLU A 152 11.23 -17.22 5.81
CA GLU A 152 10.37 -17.49 4.67
C GLU A 152 11.03 -18.48 3.70
N ASP A 153 10.24 -19.42 3.18
CA ASP A 153 10.69 -20.35 2.15
C ASP A 153 10.83 -19.60 0.81
N PRO A 154 12.03 -19.56 0.20
CA PRO A 154 12.23 -18.94 -1.11
C PRO A 154 11.31 -19.48 -2.21
N ALA A 155 10.91 -20.75 -2.14
CA ALA A 155 9.97 -21.32 -3.09
C ALA A 155 8.56 -20.70 -2.95
N LEU A 156 8.13 -20.43 -1.72
CA LEU A 156 6.86 -19.76 -1.45
C LEU A 156 6.93 -18.26 -1.82
N VAL A 157 8.07 -17.60 -1.59
CA VAL A 157 8.31 -16.23 -2.09
C VAL A 157 8.20 -16.18 -3.61
N LYS A 158 8.79 -17.15 -4.32
CA LYS A 158 8.65 -17.26 -5.78
C LYS A 158 7.18 -17.47 -6.17
N ALA A 159 6.47 -18.38 -5.49
CA ALA A 159 5.06 -18.63 -5.76
C ALA A 159 4.20 -17.37 -5.57
N PHE A 160 4.50 -16.53 -4.57
CA PHE A 160 3.86 -15.24 -4.35
C PHE A 160 4.07 -14.30 -5.54
N VAL A 161 5.33 -14.09 -5.96
CA VAL A 161 5.66 -13.19 -7.07
C VAL A 161 5.04 -13.66 -8.39
N ASP A 162 5.15 -14.96 -8.69
CA ASP A 162 4.57 -15.54 -9.91
C ASP A 162 3.04 -15.37 -9.92
N ALA A 163 2.37 -15.64 -8.80
CA ALA A 163 0.92 -15.52 -8.66
C ALA A 163 0.43 -14.08 -8.83
N VAL A 164 1.16 -13.10 -8.29
CA VAL A 164 0.82 -11.68 -8.44
C VAL A 164 0.82 -11.29 -9.91
N HIS A 165 1.87 -11.64 -10.67
CA HIS A 165 1.95 -11.32 -12.09
C HIS A 165 0.85 -12.05 -12.88
N GLU A 166 0.69 -13.36 -12.67
CA GLU A 166 -0.29 -14.16 -13.39
C GLU A 166 -1.73 -13.63 -13.19
N PHE A 167 -2.17 -13.44 -11.94
CA PHE A 167 -3.54 -13.02 -11.66
C PHE A 167 -3.80 -11.57 -12.04
N SER A 168 -2.83 -10.67 -11.84
CA SER A 168 -3.00 -9.27 -12.25
C SER A 168 -3.13 -9.13 -13.77
N GLU A 169 -2.35 -9.88 -14.56
CA GLU A 169 -2.49 -9.93 -16.02
C GLU A 169 -3.86 -10.46 -16.44
N GLN A 170 -4.31 -11.58 -15.87
CA GLN A 170 -5.63 -12.15 -16.15
C GLN A 170 -6.77 -11.15 -15.87
N MET A 171 -6.72 -10.48 -14.72
CA MET A 171 -7.75 -9.49 -14.36
C MET A 171 -7.71 -8.25 -15.27
N ASN A 172 -6.52 -7.83 -15.74
CA ASN A 172 -6.37 -6.72 -16.67
C ASN A 172 -6.91 -7.04 -18.07
N HIS A 173 -6.67 -8.27 -18.57
CA HIS A 173 -7.24 -8.73 -19.82
C HIS A 173 -8.77 -8.85 -19.74
N ALA A 174 -9.30 -9.37 -18.64
CA ALA A 174 -10.75 -9.47 -18.43
C ALA A 174 -11.45 -8.09 -18.35
N ALA A 175 -10.75 -7.06 -17.87
CA ALA A 175 -11.28 -5.70 -17.77
C ALA A 175 -11.27 -4.91 -19.09
N THR A 176 -10.58 -5.40 -20.14
CA THR A 176 -10.54 -4.75 -21.46
C THR A 176 -11.72 -5.25 -22.31
N PRO A 177 -12.70 -4.42 -22.69
CA PRO A 177 -13.76 -4.86 -23.59
C PRO A 177 -13.15 -5.22 -24.96
N ALA A 178 -13.56 -6.36 -25.52
CA ALA A 178 -13.16 -6.76 -26.86
C ALA A 178 -13.45 -5.61 -27.85
N ALA A 179 -12.43 -5.20 -28.61
CA ALA A 179 -12.59 -4.18 -29.64
C ALA A 179 -13.74 -4.59 -30.59
N PRO A 180 -14.65 -3.67 -30.97
CA PRO A 180 -15.69 -4.00 -31.93
C PRO A 180 -15.02 -4.46 -33.23
N ALA A 181 -15.38 -5.66 -33.68
CA ALA A 181 -14.91 -6.22 -34.94
C ALA A 181 -15.13 -5.17 -36.04
N ALA A 182 -14.04 -4.77 -36.70
CA ALA A 182 -14.09 -3.80 -37.77
C ALA A 182 -15.11 -4.28 -38.83
N ALA A 183 -16.20 -3.52 -38.99
CA ALA A 183 -17.15 -3.75 -40.05
C ALA A 183 -16.41 -3.57 -41.38
N ALA A 184 -16.25 -4.68 -42.11
CA ALA A 184 -15.76 -4.66 -43.47
C ALA A 184 -16.74 -3.88 -44.35
N ALA A 185 -16.27 -2.78 -44.93
CA ALA A 185 -16.91 -2.03 -45.99
C ALA A 185 -15.88 -1.77 -47.09
#